data_AF-A0AAD9DFB3-F1
#
_entry.id   AF-A0AAD9DFB3-F1
#
_cell.length_a   1.000
_cell.length_b   1.000
_cell.length_c   1.000
_cell.angle_alpha   90.00
_cell.angle_beta   90.00
_cell.angle_gamma   90.00
#
_symmetry.space_group_name_H-M   'P 1'
#
loop_
_entity.id
_entity.type
_entity.pdbx_description
1 polymer ?
#
loop_
_entity_poly.entity_id
_entity_poly.type
_entity_poly.pdbx_seq_one_letter_code
_entity_poly.pdbx_strand_id
1 'polypeptide(L)'
;MSLRLASLGIPDAATLNPRLTSHLVLNLDNCPYIDWIWKKGSDNEDIARKWCSRDGKVDFPKDITNDELELFISRGYLHGTKRASFARCRKLTVEWFELFIEVSLPNSITDNELKKATRYLKGVDRLNCIGSSALKNYKYLGELSNLRELHFLHNKHLKSLTFLGIPLRTLIIGTRLEISGLGLLQLSHMQSLEYLALERGAGESLTDNILKVLCGLTKLRKLRITHCEKLTDKGLSSLQHLPQLSCIELRGSNFTDEGARQISKVKGLKQLSLIGWEQLTDKGLYYLSKIKSLESLDLRYASQITDSGLEQLRRLKVLRDLQLAECSVTSKGRARLSKNGVRVKVG
;
A
#
# COMPACT_ATOMS: atom_id res chain seq x y z
N MET A 1 -13.71 7.87 -10.69
CA MET A 1 -14.31 9.02 -11.39
C MET A 1 -14.14 10.29 -10.56
N SER A 2 -12.91 10.80 -10.49
CA SER A 2 -12.38 11.82 -9.55
C SER A 2 -13.31 13.00 -9.26
N LEU A 3 -13.67 13.26 -7.99
CA LEU A 3 -14.49 14.43 -7.61
C LEU A 3 -13.73 15.52 -6.83
N ARG A 4 -14.02 16.74 -7.28
CA ARG A 4 -13.42 18.02 -6.92
C ARG A 4 -13.81 18.46 -5.51
N LEU A 5 -12.89 19.19 -4.89
CA LEU A 5 -13.12 20.10 -3.75
C LEU A 5 -14.15 21.17 -4.12
N ALA A 6 -15.43 20.80 -4.14
CA ALA A 6 -16.50 21.76 -4.19
C ALA A 6 -16.97 22.02 -2.76
N SER A 7 -16.85 23.28 -2.35
CA SER A 7 -17.40 23.92 -1.14
C SER A 7 -16.71 23.59 0.20
N LEU A 8 -15.76 24.47 0.52
CA LEU A 8 -15.31 24.82 1.87
C LEU A 8 -16.50 25.12 2.80
N GLY A 9 -17.10 24.09 3.37
CA GLY A 9 -18.19 24.23 4.33
C GLY A 9 -18.38 23.03 5.23
N ILE A 10 -17.90 23.16 6.49
CA ILE A 10 -18.50 22.61 7.74
C ILE A 10 -18.13 21.13 8.05
N PRO A 11 -18.19 20.60 9.31
CA PRO A 11 -18.00 21.13 10.69
C PRO A 11 -16.90 20.38 11.48
N ASP A 12 -16.60 20.87 12.69
CA ASP A 12 -15.75 20.32 13.76
C ASP A 12 -15.31 18.83 13.71
N ALA A 13 -14.00 18.65 13.77
CA ALA A 13 -13.23 17.42 13.71
C ALA A 13 -13.30 16.53 14.97
N ALA A 14 -14.48 16.37 15.56
CA ALA A 14 -14.65 15.50 16.73
C ALA A 14 -15.96 14.72 16.62
N THR A 15 -15.95 13.59 15.91
CA THR A 15 -16.82 12.40 16.11
C THR A 15 -16.72 11.47 14.90
N LEU A 16 -15.66 10.66 14.81
CA LEU A 16 -15.64 9.49 13.93
C LEU A 16 -15.27 8.25 14.76
N ASN A 17 -16.11 7.23 14.62
CA ASN A 17 -16.28 6.07 15.49
C ASN A 17 -15.39 4.87 15.01
N PRO A 18 -14.58 4.23 15.88
CA PRO A 18 -13.62 3.20 15.49
C PRO A 18 -14.03 1.81 14.98
N ARG A 19 -15.30 1.36 14.94
CA ARG A 19 -15.61 -0.01 14.43
C ARG A 19 -16.01 -0.01 12.96
N LEU A 20 -16.01 1.16 12.31
CA LEU A 20 -16.24 1.27 10.87
C LEU A 20 -14.96 1.15 10.04
N THR A 21 -13.84 0.86 10.68
CA THR A 21 -12.54 0.77 10.03
C THR A 21 -12.16 -0.68 9.75
N SER A 22 -12.86 -1.26 8.78
CA SER A 22 -12.24 -2.29 7.94
C SER A 22 -12.06 -1.80 6.50
N HIS A 23 -13.00 -1.01 5.94
CA HIS A 23 -12.84 -0.46 4.58
C HIS A 23 -13.67 0.82 4.34
N LEU A 24 -13.45 1.90 5.10
CA LEU A 24 -13.99 3.21 4.70
C LEU A 24 -13.03 3.90 3.71
N VAL A 25 -13.03 3.42 2.46
CA VAL A 25 -12.42 4.18 1.36
C VAL A 25 -13.39 5.30 1.02
N LEU A 26 -13.10 6.53 1.46
CA LEU A 26 -13.80 7.72 0.99
C LEU A 26 -13.43 7.97 -0.47
N ASN A 27 -14.09 7.24 -1.36
CA ASN A 27 -14.02 7.43 -2.81
C ASN A 27 -15.10 8.45 -3.18
N LEU A 28 -14.70 9.66 -3.54
CA LEU A 28 -15.62 10.78 -3.73
C LEU A 28 -16.28 10.78 -5.11
N ASP A 29 -16.07 9.75 -5.90
CA ASP A 29 -16.12 9.82 -7.35
C ASP A 29 -17.49 9.64 -8.01
N ASN A 30 -18.56 9.46 -7.24
CA ASN A 30 -19.92 9.47 -7.76
C ASN A 30 -20.92 9.74 -6.63
N CYS A 31 -21.42 10.97 -6.55
CA CYS A 31 -22.56 11.30 -5.71
C CYS A 31 -23.66 11.97 -6.56
N PRO A 32 -24.47 11.21 -7.31
CA PRO A 32 -25.84 11.65 -7.57
C PRO A 32 -26.64 11.37 -6.28
N TYR A 33 -27.88 11.84 -6.19
CA TYR A 33 -28.89 11.25 -5.29
C TYR A 33 -29.14 11.86 -3.90
N ILE A 34 -29.27 13.20 -3.83
CA ILE A 34 -30.29 13.74 -2.93
C ILE A 34 -31.69 13.37 -3.45
N ASP A 35 -31.92 13.35 -4.78
CA ASP A 35 -33.24 13.09 -5.37
C ASP A 35 -33.72 11.64 -5.34
N TRP A 36 -32.83 10.66 -5.10
CA TRP A 36 -33.21 9.22 -5.04
C TRP A 36 -33.81 8.82 -3.70
N ILE A 37 -33.32 9.40 -2.60
CA ILE A 37 -33.86 9.18 -1.25
C ILE A 37 -35.33 9.62 -1.18
N TRP A 38 -35.72 10.57 -2.03
CA TRP A 38 -37.08 11.14 -2.08
C TRP A 38 -37.91 10.64 -3.28
N LYS A 39 -37.40 9.69 -4.09
CA LYS A 39 -38.19 9.00 -5.11
C LYS A 39 -38.99 7.87 -4.48
N LYS A 40 -40.32 7.95 -4.57
CA LYS A 40 -41.29 6.99 -4.04
C LYS A 40 -40.99 5.54 -4.48
N GLY A 41 -40.95 4.61 -3.53
CA GLY A 41 -41.23 3.19 -3.76
C GLY A 41 -40.07 2.20 -3.60
N SER A 42 -39.11 2.43 -2.70
CA SER A 42 -38.12 1.40 -2.33
C SER A 42 -38.08 1.19 -0.82
N ASP A 43 -37.84 -0.04 -0.36
CA ASP A 43 -37.75 -0.43 1.07
C ASP A 43 -36.65 0.34 1.86
N ASN A 44 -35.81 1.10 1.16
CA ASN A 44 -34.76 1.95 1.72
C ASN A 44 -35.24 3.37 2.10
N GLU A 45 -36.49 3.71 1.75
CA GLU A 45 -37.05 5.06 1.88
C GLU A 45 -37.38 5.42 3.35
N ASP A 46 -37.81 4.45 4.16
CA ASP A 46 -38.29 4.72 5.52
C ASP A 46 -37.15 5.02 6.51
N ILE A 47 -36.05 4.26 6.48
CA ILE A 47 -34.91 4.48 7.39
C ILE A 47 -34.18 5.79 7.06
N ALA A 48 -33.98 6.07 5.77
CA ALA A 48 -33.34 7.30 5.31
C ALA A 48 -34.20 8.54 5.63
N ARG A 49 -35.53 8.49 5.43
CA ARG A 49 -36.42 9.60 5.82
C ARG A 49 -36.54 9.80 7.32
N LYS A 50 -36.37 8.74 8.11
CA LYS A 50 -36.48 8.79 9.57
C LYS A 50 -35.35 9.59 10.21
N TRP A 51 -34.13 9.54 9.65
CA TRP A 51 -32.92 10.10 10.28
C TRP A 51 -32.20 11.15 9.45
N CYS A 52 -32.47 11.26 8.14
CA CYS A 52 -31.90 12.27 7.27
C CYS A 52 -32.89 13.39 6.98
N SER A 53 -32.50 14.63 7.25
CA SER A 53 -33.25 15.81 6.81
C SER A 53 -32.85 16.24 5.39
N ARG A 54 -33.76 16.96 4.71
CA ARG A 54 -33.58 17.43 3.31
C ARG A 54 -32.34 18.31 3.10
N ASP A 55 -31.83 18.92 4.15
CA ASP A 55 -30.61 19.76 4.14
C ASP A 55 -29.30 18.95 4.21
N GLY A 56 -29.38 17.62 4.35
CA GLY A 56 -28.24 16.70 4.40
C GLY A 56 -27.68 16.46 5.81
N LYS A 57 -28.41 16.83 6.85
CA LYS A 57 -28.07 16.52 8.24
C LYS A 57 -28.67 15.18 8.66
N VAL A 58 -27.93 14.41 9.45
CA VAL A 58 -28.41 13.15 10.04
C VAL A 58 -28.50 13.31 11.55
N ASP A 59 -29.69 13.08 12.10
CA ASP A 59 -29.96 13.12 13.54
C ASP A 59 -30.42 11.74 14.01
N PHE A 60 -29.51 11.04 14.69
CA PHE A 60 -29.77 9.68 15.16
C PHE A 60 -30.63 9.69 16.43
N PRO A 61 -31.55 8.73 16.59
CA PRO A 61 -32.40 8.66 17.77
C PRO A 61 -31.55 8.26 18.99
N LYS A 62 -31.97 8.72 20.18
CA LYS A 62 -31.19 8.55 21.42
C LYS A 62 -30.96 7.09 21.81
N ASP A 63 -31.78 6.20 21.29
CA ASP A 63 -31.84 4.77 21.55
C ASP A 63 -31.32 3.89 20.41
N ILE A 64 -30.71 4.49 19.37
CA ILE A 64 -30.05 3.72 18.29
C ILE A 64 -29.05 2.70 18.86
N THR A 65 -29.10 1.50 18.33
CA THR A 65 -28.19 0.40 18.68
C THR A 65 -26.98 0.34 17.75
N ASN A 66 -25.93 -0.40 18.14
CA ASN A 66 -24.75 -0.57 17.29
C ASN A 66 -25.11 -1.24 15.95
N ASP A 67 -25.97 -2.25 15.96
CA ASP A 67 -26.35 -3.03 14.76
C ASP A 67 -27.13 -2.18 13.75
N GLU A 68 -28.02 -1.29 14.23
CA GLU A 68 -28.75 -0.36 13.37
C GLU A 68 -27.83 0.70 12.74
N LEU A 69 -26.83 1.17 13.48
CA LEU A 69 -25.85 2.10 12.96
C LEU A 69 -24.92 1.44 11.92
N GLU A 70 -24.48 0.20 12.16
CA GLU A 70 -23.68 -0.55 11.20
C GLU A 70 -24.45 -0.84 9.90
N LEU A 71 -25.74 -1.18 10.01
CA LEU A 71 -26.60 -1.35 8.85
C LEU A 71 -26.78 -0.04 8.05
N PHE A 72 -26.91 1.09 8.75
CA PHE A 72 -27.04 2.41 8.11
C PHE A 72 -25.78 2.80 7.32
N ILE A 73 -24.60 2.42 7.84
CA ILE A 73 -23.31 2.83 7.25
C ILE A 73 -22.86 1.86 6.15
N SER A 74 -23.09 0.55 6.31
CA SER A 74 -22.84 -0.44 5.26
C SER A 74 -23.63 -0.19 3.98
N ARG A 75 -24.78 0.49 4.09
CA ARG A 75 -25.61 0.93 2.96
C ARG A 75 -25.18 2.28 2.35
N GLY A 76 -24.09 2.88 2.84
CA GLY A 76 -23.50 4.08 2.26
C GLY A 76 -24.20 5.40 2.61
N TYR A 77 -25.15 5.41 3.55
CA TYR A 77 -26.01 6.57 3.82
C TYR A 77 -25.33 7.74 4.54
N LEU A 78 -24.09 7.58 4.99
CA LEU A 78 -23.27 8.68 5.49
C LEU A 78 -22.52 9.44 4.38
N HIS A 79 -22.42 8.87 3.18
CA HIS A 79 -21.76 9.52 2.06
C HIS A 79 -22.58 10.73 1.60
N GLY A 80 -21.99 11.93 1.66
CA GLY A 80 -22.68 13.19 1.33
C GLY A 80 -23.42 13.86 2.50
N THR A 81 -23.38 13.31 3.72
CA THR A 81 -23.96 13.96 4.90
C THR A 81 -23.11 15.16 5.33
N LYS A 82 -23.75 16.33 5.50
CA LYS A 82 -23.07 17.58 5.87
C LYS A 82 -22.72 17.63 7.36
N ARG A 83 -23.47 16.90 8.20
CA ARG A 83 -23.27 16.81 9.66
C ARG A 83 -24.02 15.61 10.24
N ALA A 84 -23.33 14.79 11.03
CA ALA A 84 -23.90 13.72 11.84
C ALA A 84 -23.49 13.92 13.31
N SER A 85 -24.37 13.60 14.27
CA SER A 85 -24.09 13.77 15.71
C SER A 85 -24.50 12.53 16.50
N PHE A 86 -23.59 12.01 17.32
CA PHE A 86 -23.80 10.83 18.16
C PHE A 86 -23.92 11.16 19.65
N ALA A 87 -23.81 12.44 20.02
CA ALA A 87 -23.69 12.91 21.41
C ALA A 87 -24.90 12.58 22.31
N ARG A 88 -26.01 12.14 21.73
CA ARG A 88 -27.26 11.83 22.46
C ARG A 88 -27.63 10.34 22.43
N CYS A 89 -26.82 9.49 21.79
CA CYS A 89 -27.08 8.06 21.61
C CYS A 89 -26.60 7.27 22.83
N ARG A 90 -27.51 7.01 23.78
CA ARG A 90 -27.19 6.48 25.13
C ARG A 90 -26.93 4.97 25.16
N LYS A 91 -27.21 4.25 24.08
CA LYS A 91 -27.07 2.78 23.98
C LYS A 91 -25.83 2.31 23.21
N LEU A 92 -24.95 3.22 22.78
CA LEU A 92 -23.66 2.86 22.17
C LEU A 92 -22.64 2.54 23.28
N THR A 93 -22.07 1.33 23.30
CA THR A 93 -21.37 0.75 24.47
C THR A 93 -19.88 0.48 24.30
N VAL A 94 -19.25 0.92 23.21
CA VAL A 94 -17.88 0.51 22.88
C VAL A 94 -16.83 1.51 23.34
N GLU A 95 -15.77 1.05 24.02
CA GLU A 95 -14.52 1.77 24.29
C GLU A 95 -13.54 1.67 23.11
N TRP A 96 -12.85 2.77 22.81
CA TRP A 96 -12.37 3.10 21.47
C TRP A 96 -10.89 3.54 21.49
N PHE A 97 -9.94 2.61 21.36
CA PHE A 97 -8.50 2.92 21.24
C PHE A 97 -7.94 2.36 19.92
N GLU A 98 -7.19 3.20 19.19
CA GLU A 98 -6.52 2.99 17.89
C GLU A 98 -7.40 2.94 16.62
N LEU A 99 -7.87 4.12 16.20
CA LEU A 99 -8.40 4.38 14.85
C LEU A 99 -7.25 4.61 13.87
N PHE A 100 -7.19 3.84 12.76
CA PHE A 100 -6.32 4.15 11.63
C PHE A 100 -7.11 4.97 10.60
N ILE A 101 -6.82 6.27 10.46
CA ILE A 101 -7.58 7.17 9.56
C ILE A 101 -6.87 7.27 8.20
N GLU A 102 -7.54 6.86 7.12
CA GLU A 102 -7.05 6.94 5.73
C GLU A 102 -7.74 8.07 4.95
N VAL A 103 -6.97 8.89 4.23
CA VAL A 103 -7.47 9.97 3.36
C VAL A 103 -6.80 9.90 1.99
N SER A 104 -7.57 10.09 0.91
CA SER A 104 -7.03 10.25 -0.45
C SER A 104 -7.19 11.69 -0.93
N LEU A 105 -6.08 12.32 -1.34
CA LEU A 105 -6.10 13.66 -1.90
C LEU A 105 -6.66 13.65 -3.33
N PRO A 106 -7.47 14.66 -3.73
CA PRO A 106 -7.93 14.80 -5.09
C PRO A 106 -6.79 15.03 -6.09
N ASN A 107 -6.91 14.48 -7.29
CA ASN A 107 -5.98 14.69 -8.41
C ASN A 107 -5.86 16.16 -8.86
N SER A 108 -6.71 17.06 -8.38
CA SER A 108 -6.68 18.50 -8.73
C SER A 108 -6.21 19.38 -7.58
N ILE A 109 -5.83 18.81 -6.43
CA ILE A 109 -5.48 19.61 -5.26
C ILE A 109 -4.27 20.52 -5.54
N THR A 110 -4.42 21.79 -5.22
CA THR A 110 -3.36 22.81 -5.32
C THR A 110 -2.56 22.92 -4.02
N ASP A 111 -1.36 23.51 -4.09
CA ASP A 111 -0.51 23.73 -2.91
C ASP A 111 -1.22 24.55 -1.80
N ASN A 112 -2.06 25.53 -2.19
CA ASN A 112 -2.81 26.36 -1.25
C ASN A 112 -3.96 25.59 -0.57
N GLU A 113 -4.62 24.70 -1.29
CA GLU A 113 -5.65 23.82 -0.73
C GLU A 113 -5.01 22.80 0.21
N LEU A 114 -3.86 22.22 -0.17
CA LEU A 114 -3.12 21.31 0.70
C LEU A 114 -2.73 22.01 2.02
N LYS A 115 -2.17 23.23 1.94
CA LYS A 115 -1.85 24.04 3.14
C LYS A 115 -3.06 24.28 4.04
N LYS A 116 -4.25 24.49 3.47
CA LYS A 116 -5.47 24.64 4.27
C LYS A 116 -5.90 23.31 4.87
N ALA A 117 -5.79 22.23 4.10
CA ALA A 117 -6.17 20.88 4.51
C ALA A 117 -5.33 20.35 5.67
N THR A 118 -4.04 20.70 5.78
CA THR A 118 -3.17 20.21 6.87
C THR A 118 -3.68 20.52 8.27
N ARG A 119 -4.42 21.62 8.44
CA ARG A 119 -5.05 21.96 9.72
C ARG A 119 -6.06 20.92 10.20
N TYR A 120 -6.71 20.24 9.26
CA TYR A 120 -7.77 19.27 9.51
C TYR A 120 -7.25 17.82 9.46
N LEU A 121 -6.15 17.57 8.76
CA LEU A 121 -5.58 16.23 8.57
C LEU A 121 -4.59 15.82 9.68
N LYS A 122 -4.48 16.58 10.78
CA LYS A 122 -3.53 16.27 11.87
C LYS A 122 -3.75 14.91 12.52
N GLY A 123 -4.97 14.37 12.51
CA GLY A 123 -5.30 13.06 13.04
C GLY A 123 -5.14 11.90 12.06
N VAL A 124 -4.68 12.14 10.83
CA VAL A 124 -4.63 11.12 9.77
C VAL A 124 -3.39 10.25 9.89
N ASP A 125 -3.58 8.92 9.92
CA ASP A 125 -2.50 7.93 9.94
C ASP A 125 -2.01 7.58 8.53
N ARG A 126 -2.91 7.53 7.53
CA ARG A 126 -2.60 7.17 6.15
C ARG A 126 -3.08 8.24 5.17
N LEU A 127 -2.18 8.67 4.28
CA LEU A 127 -2.50 9.62 3.24
C LEU A 127 -2.11 9.07 1.86
N ASN A 128 -3.07 9.03 0.94
CA ASN A 128 -2.84 8.73 -0.46
C ASN A 128 -2.82 10.04 -1.27
N CYS A 129 -1.65 10.39 -1.78
CA CYS A 129 -1.45 11.45 -2.76
C CYS A 129 -1.51 10.84 -4.15
N ILE A 130 -2.67 10.89 -4.81
CA ILE A 130 -2.84 10.35 -6.18
C ILE A 130 -2.81 11.51 -7.18
N GLY A 131 -1.92 11.40 -8.17
CA GLY A 131 -2.02 12.01 -9.49
C GLY A 131 -2.27 13.51 -9.54
N SER A 132 -1.83 14.31 -8.56
CA SER A 132 -2.06 15.75 -8.64
C SER A 132 -1.09 16.43 -9.59
N SER A 133 -1.57 16.77 -10.79
CA SER A 133 -0.82 17.59 -11.74
C SER A 133 -0.65 19.03 -11.25
N ALA A 134 -1.49 19.47 -10.31
CA ALA A 134 -1.49 20.82 -9.75
C ALA A 134 -0.60 20.95 -8.50
N LEU A 135 -0.30 19.84 -7.81
CA LEU A 135 0.51 19.85 -6.60
C LEU A 135 2.01 19.85 -6.95
N LYS A 136 2.64 21.00 -6.73
CA LYS A 136 4.06 21.23 -7.00
C LYS A 136 4.89 21.25 -5.73
N ASN A 137 4.26 21.54 -4.59
CA ASN A 137 4.95 21.67 -3.30
C ASN A 137 4.31 20.79 -2.22
N TYR A 138 5.05 19.77 -1.83
CA TYR A 138 4.63 18.77 -0.85
C TYR A 138 5.00 19.15 0.60
N LYS A 139 5.63 20.31 0.82
CA LYS A 139 6.20 20.67 2.13
C LYS A 139 5.22 20.62 3.29
N TYR A 140 3.96 20.94 3.03
CA TYR A 140 2.90 20.98 4.04
C TYR A 140 2.58 19.58 4.59
N LEU A 141 2.88 18.50 3.86
CA LEU A 141 2.75 17.15 4.37
C LEU A 141 3.62 16.90 5.62
N GLY A 142 4.72 17.65 5.78
CA GLY A 142 5.56 17.61 6.98
C GLY A 142 4.86 18.10 8.25
N GLU A 143 3.72 18.80 8.13
CA GLU A 143 2.92 19.26 9.28
C GLU A 143 2.01 18.16 9.86
N LEU A 144 1.88 17.02 9.17
CA LEU A 144 0.99 15.92 9.55
C LEU A 144 1.68 14.96 10.53
N SER A 145 1.84 15.39 11.79
CA SER A 145 2.67 14.69 12.79
C SER A 145 2.25 13.25 13.11
N ASN A 146 0.97 12.90 12.92
CA ASN A 146 0.46 11.54 13.19
C ASN A 146 0.57 10.60 11.99
N LEU A 147 1.03 11.09 10.84
CA LEU A 147 1.08 10.30 9.63
C LEU A 147 2.07 9.14 9.79
N ARG A 148 1.57 7.92 9.59
CA ARG A 148 2.34 6.66 9.61
C ARG A 148 2.53 6.10 8.21
N GLU A 149 1.61 6.37 7.30
CA GLU A 149 1.62 5.81 5.95
C GLU A 149 1.38 6.89 4.90
N LEU A 150 2.23 6.91 3.88
CA LEU A 150 2.14 7.91 2.83
C LEU A 150 2.35 7.27 1.46
N HIS A 151 1.38 7.41 0.58
CA HIS A 151 1.43 6.86 -0.76
C HIS A 151 1.44 7.98 -1.80
N PHE A 152 2.50 8.06 -2.60
CA PHE A 152 2.59 8.92 -3.77
C PHE A 152 2.37 8.09 -5.03
N LEU A 153 1.22 8.23 -5.67
CA LEU A 153 0.90 7.52 -6.91
C LEU A 153 0.74 8.55 -8.04
N HIS A 154 1.40 8.38 -9.19
CA HIS A 154 1.30 9.29 -10.34
C HIS A 154 1.65 10.79 -10.12
N ASN A 155 2.42 11.14 -9.08
CA ASN A 155 2.88 12.53 -8.84
C ASN A 155 4.17 12.87 -9.59
N LYS A 156 4.05 13.51 -10.75
CA LYS A 156 5.18 13.89 -11.62
C LYS A 156 6.09 15.00 -11.06
N HIS A 157 5.63 15.76 -10.07
CA HIS A 157 6.36 16.89 -9.50
C HIS A 157 7.05 16.58 -8.16
N LEU A 158 6.96 15.35 -7.68
CA LEU A 158 7.66 14.93 -6.46
C LEU A 158 9.15 14.75 -6.77
N LYS A 159 9.97 15.76 -6.46
CA LYS A 159 11.42 15.79 -6.73
C LYS A 159 12.32 15.53 -5.52
N SER A 160 11.79 15.66 -4.31
CA SER A 160 12.53 15.48 -3.07
C SER A 160 11.59 14.95 -1.99
N LEU A 161 12.13 14.24 -1.00
CA LEU A 161 11.42 13.84 0.21
C LEU A 161 11.87 14.65 1.44
N THR A 162 12.79 15.62 1.30
CA THR A 162 13.40 16.36 2.42
C THR A 162 12.41 17.11 3.32
N PHE A 163 11.18 17.34 2.84
CA PHE A 163 10.12 17.91 3.66
C PHE A 163 9.52 16.94 4.70
N LEU A 164 9.76 15.63 4.54
CA LEU A 164 9.27 14.61 5.46
C LEU A 164 10.23 14.47 6.64
N GLY A 165 9.88 15.13 7.75
CA GLY A 165 10.49 14.95 9.06
C GLY A 165 9.70 14.02 10.00
N ILE A 166 8.78 13.22 9.44
CA ILE A 166 7.80 12.42 10.21
C ILE A 166 8.23 10.94 10.22
N PRO A 167 8.11 10.22 11.35
CA PRO A 167 8.50 8.82 11.46
C PRO A 167 7.48 7.87 10.80
N LEU A 168 7.41 7.89 9.47
CA LEU A 168 6.57 6.99 8.69
C LEU A 168 6.96 5.52 8.91
N ARG A 169 5.95 4.65 8.94
CA ARG A 169 6.08 3.18 8.88
C ARG A 169 5.95 2.66 7.45
N THR A 170 5.09 3.27 6.63
CA THR A 170 4.88 2.86 5.23
C THR A 170 5.09 4.03 4.28
N LEU A 171 5.88 3.82 3.23
CA LEU A 171 6.08 4.78 2.16
C LEU A 171 5.97 4.07 0.82
N ILE A 172 5.00 4.47 0.01
CA ILE A 172 4.82 3.96 -1.36
C ILE A 172 5.03 5.11 -2.32
N ILE A 173 5.85 4.89 -3.34
CA ILE A 173 6.19 5.88 -4.35
C ILE A 173 6.07 5.22 -5.73
N GLY A 174 4.93 5.42 -6.38
CA GLY A 174 4.60 4.89 -7.72
C GLY A 174 4.48 5.98 -8.78
N THR A 175 5.47 6.86 -8.87
CA THR A 175 5.48 8.01 -9.79
C THR A 175 6.75 8.03 -10.62
N ARG A 176 6.78 8.77 -11.75
CA ARG A 176 8.02 9.12 -12.45
C ARG A 176 8.88 9.95 -11.51
N LEU A 177 9.76 9.29 -10.77
CA LEU A 177 10.73 9.91 -9.91
C LEU A 177 11.79 10.58 -10.77
N GLU A 178 11.60 11.88 -10.95
CA GLU A 178 12.74 12.79 -11.11
C GLU A 178 13.58 12.89 -9.83
N ILE A 179 13.19 12.20 -8.73
CA ILE A 179 14.00 12.08 -7.52
C ILE A 179 15.27 11.28 -7.87
N SER A 180 16.34 12.02 -8.18
CA SER A 180 17.68 11.49 -8.35
C SER A 180 18.29 11.14 -6.98
N GLY A 181 19.43 10.45 -6.96
CA GLY A 181 20.06 9.91 -5.74
C GLY A 181 20.10 10.87 -4.52
N LEU A 182 20.29 12.18 -4.73
CA LEU A 182 20.25 13.19 -3.67
C LEU A 182 18.86 13.36 -3.02
N GLY A 183 17.78 13.30 -3.80
CA GLY A 183 16.42 13.44 -3.28
C GLY A 183 15.92 12.20 -2.53
N LEU A 184 16.57 11.05 -2.71
CA LEU A 184 16.32 9.81 -1.95
C LEU A 184 17.23 9.68 -0.71
N LEU A 185 18.23 10.55 -0.50
CA LEU A 185 19.06 10.53 0.71
C LEU A 185 18.23 10.66 1.98
N GLN A 186 17.09 11.37 1.94
CA GLN A 186 16.18 11.47 3.07
C GLN A 186 15.69 10.10 3.56
N LEU A 187 15.61 9.09 2.69
CA LEU A 187 15.24 7.73 3.10
C LEU A 187 16.21 7.18 4.16
N SER A 188 17.49 7.55 4.14
CA SER A 188 18.44 7.10 5.17
C SER A 188 18.07 7.53 6.59
N HIS A 189 17.28 8.60 6.72
CA HIS A 189 16.84 9.14 8.01
C HIS A 189 15.48 8.59 8.48
N MET A 190 14.78 7.82 7.64
CA MET A 190 13.44 7.28 7.96
C MET A 190 13.53 5.97 8.76
N GLN A 191 14.19 6.01 9.93
CA GLN A 191 14.51 4.81 10.75
C GLN A 191 13.29 4.03 11.27
N SER A 192 12.09 4.60 11.19
CA SER A 192 10.84 3.94 11.58
C SER A 192 10.18 3.16 10.44
N LEU A 193 10.73 3.21 9.24
CA LEU A 193 10.11 2.63 8.06
C LEU A 193 10.13 1.09 8.12
N GLU A 194 8.95 0.50 8.00
CA GLU A 194 8.71 -0.95 7.99
C GLU A 194 8.40 -1.46 6.58
N TYR A 195 7.79 -0.61 5.74
CA TYR A 195 7.46 -0.93 4.35
C TYR A 195 7.82 0.21 3.40
N LEU A 196 8.67 -0.11 2.41
CA LEU A 196 9.01 0.76 1.30
C LEU A 196 8.61 0.12 -0.03
N ALA A 197 7.87 0.87 -0.86
CA ALA A 197 7.62 0.51 -2.25
C ALA A 197 8.05 1.62 -3.20
N LEU A 198 8.85 1.27 -4.20
CA LEU A 198 9.32 2.16 -5.27
C LEU A 198 8.86 1.56 -6.61
N GLU A 199 7.93 2.21 -7.31
CA GLU A 199 7.26 1.66 -8.48
C GLU A 199 7.29 2.60 -9.70
N ARG A 200 7.25 1.97 -10.90
CA ARG A 200 6.83 2.52 -12.22
C ARG A 200 7.37 3.87 -12.69
N GLY A 201 8.39 4.43 -12.06
CA GLY A 201 8.93 5.68 -12.55
C GLY A 201 10.27 6.10 -11.95
N ALA A 202 10.88 5.18 -11.23
CA ALA A 202 12.16 5.40 -10.59
C ALA A 202 13.34 4.88 -11.44
N GLY A 203 13.07 4.23 -12.58
CA GLY A 203 14.03 3.45 -13.36
C GLY A 203 15.29 4.17 -13.83
N GLU A 204 15.24 5.47 -14.11
CA GLU A 204 16.46 6.23 -14.45
C GLU A 204 17.33 6.58 -13.24
N SER A 205 16.74 6.63 -12.05
CA SER A 205 17.36 7.11 -10.80
C SER A 205 17.66 5.98 -9.80
N LEU A 206 16.98 4.83 -9.89
CA LEU A 206 17.23 3.66 -9.04
C LEU A 206 18.41 2.86 -9.57
N THR A 207 19.59 3.28 -9.16
CA THR A 207 20.84 2.52 -9.33
C THR A 207 21.18 1.78 -8.05
N ASP A 208 22.21 0.93 -8.07
CA ASP A 208 22.72 0.19 -6.90
C ASP A 208 22.95 1.06 -5.65
N ASN A 209 23.22 2.35 -5.82
CA ASN A 209 23.42 3.28 -4.71
C ASN A 209 22.19 3.42 -3.81
N ILE A 210 20.96 3.27 -4.34
CA ILE A 210 19.76 3.37 -3.50
C ILE A 210 19.72 2.27 -2.45
N LEU A 211 20.09 1.03 -2.81
CA LEU A 211 20.07 -0.09 -1.88
C LEU A 211 21.11 0.06 -0.75
N LYS A 212 22.22 0.76 -1.02
CA LYS A 212 23.18 1.14 0.02
C LYS A 212 22.58 2.14 1.00
N VAL A 213 21.86 3.16 0.50
CA VAL A 213 21.14 4.14 1.33
C VAL A 213 20.10 3.44 2.20
N LEU A 214 19.39 2.44 1.66
CA LEU A 214 18.37 1.70 2.42
C LEU A 214 18.93 0.89 3.59
N CYS A 215 20.23 0.55 3.63
CA CYS A 215 20.82 -0.25 4.71
C CYS A 215 20.64 0.34 6.12
N GLY A 216 20.46 1.67 6.22
CA GLY A 216 20.17 2.34 7.50
C GLY A 216 18.76 2.07 8.04
N LEU A 217 17.85 1.51 7.24
CA LEU A 217 16.46 1.24 7.59
C LEU A 217 16.31 -0.08 8.36
N THR A 218 16.85 -0.12 9.57
CA THR A 218 16.96 -1.36 10.38
C THR A 218 15.62 -1.99 10.76
N LYS A 219 14.52 -1.24 10.70
CA LYS A 219 13.14 -1.72 10.92
C LYS A 219 12.42 -2.18 9.65
N LEU A 220 13.06 -2.08 8.48
CA LEU A 220 12.41 -2.42 7.21
C LEU A 220 12.12 -3.93 7.14
N ARG A 221 10.84 -4.27 6.98
CA ARG A 221 10.32 -5.64 6.88
C ARG A 221 9.95 -6.03 5.47
N LYS A 222 9.48 -5.05 4.69
CA LYS A 222 9.03 -5.23 3.31
C LYS A 222 9.68 -4.21 2.38
N LEU A 223 10.27 -4.70 1.30
CA LEU A 223 10.83 -3.88 0.23
C LEU A 223 10.21 -4.31 -1.10
N ARG A 224 9.56 -3.39 -1.79
CA ARG A 224 9.10 -3.57 -3.17
C ARG A 224 9.82 -2.58 -4.08
N ILE A 225 10.44 -3.08 -5.14
CA ILE A 225 11.01 -2.26 -6.19
C ILE A 225 10.58 -2.84 -7.54
N THR A 226 9.85 -2.07 -8.33
CA THR A 226 9.40 -2.50 -9.65
C THR A 226 9.86 -1.57 -10.74
N HIS A 227 10.12 -2.11 -11.94
CA HIS A 227 10.60 -1.35 -13.10
C HIS A 227 11.94 -0.66 -12.82
N CYS A 228 12.92 -1.41 -12.30
CA CYS A 228 14.25 -0.94 -11.90
C CYS A 228 15.34 -1.39 -12.87
N GLU A 229 15.31 -0.88 -14.10
CA GLU A 229 16.24 -1.30 -15.16
C GLU A 229 17.72 -0.97 -14.85
N LYS A 230 18.02 0.07 -14.06
CA LYS A 230 19.41 0.40 -13.71
C LYS A 230 19.93 -0.28 -12.45
N LEU A 231 19.11 -1.11 -11.79
CA LEU A 231 19.54 -1.88 -10.64
C LEU A 231 20.17 -3.19 -11.10
N THR A 232 21.32 -3.55 -10.54
CA THR A 232 22.07 -4.75 -10.93
C THR A 232 22.21 -5.73 -9.76
N ASP A 233 22.69 -6.93 -10.05
CA ASP A 233 22.99 -7.95 -9.04
C ASP A 233 23.94 -7.44 -7.93
N LYS A 234 24.84 -6.50 -8.25
CA LYS A 234 25.79 -5.93 -7.28
C LYS A 234 25.07 -5.15 -6.18
N GLY A 235 24.05 -4.36 -6.53
CA GLY A 235 23.27 -3.57 -5.58
C GLY A 235 22.59 -4.44 -4.51
N LEU A 236 22.14 -5.64 -4.89
CA LEU A 236 21.39 -6.56 -4.04
C LEU A 236 22.20 -7.07 -2.83
N SER A 237 23.54 -7.04 -2.91
CA SER A 237 24.42 -7.40 -1.78
C SER A 237 24.15 -6.57 -0.52
N SER A 238 23.65 -5.33 -0.68
CA SER A 238 23.35 -4.42 0.42
C SER A 238 22.18 -4.92 1.30
N LEU A 239 21.24 -5.69 0.72
CA LEU A 239 20.03 -6.13 1.42
C LEU A 239 20.31 -7.06 2.60
N GLN A 240 21.46 -7.74 2.62
CA GLN A 240 21.87 -8.61 3.73
C GLN A 240 22.06 -7.85 5.06
N HIS A 241 22.21 -6.53 5.01
CA HIS A 241 22.41 -5.67 6.18
C HIS A 241 21.09 -5.22 6.84
N LEU A 242 19.94 -5.63 6.29
CA LEU A 242 18.62 -5.31 6.83
C LEU A 242 18.11 -6.44 7.74
N PRO A 243 18.22 -6.31 9.07
CA PRO A 243 18.05 -7.44 9.99
C PRO A 243 16.60 -7.93 10.12
N GLN A 244 15.62 -7.11 9.74
CA GLN A 244 14.19 -7.42 9.87
C GLN A 244 13.51 -7.71 8.52
N LEU A 245 14.28 -7.70 7.41
CA LEU A 245 13.73 -7.82 6.07
C LEU A 245 13.21 -9.25 5.83
N SER A 246 11.90 -9.36 5.66
CA SER A 246 11.18 -10.63 5.52
C SER A 246 10.47 -10.80 4.18
N CYS A 247 10.25 -9.69 3.46
CA CYS A 247 9.54 -9.66 2.19
C CYS A 247 10.29 -8.81 1.18
N ILE A 248 10.69 -9.42 0.06
CA ILE A 248 11.35 -8.75 -1.06
C ILE A 248 10.51 -8.98 -2.31
N GLU A 249 10.13 -7.90 -2.98
CA GLU A 249 9.49 -7.95 -4.29
C GLU A 249 10.30 -7.11 -5.28
N LEU A 250 11.03 -7.79 -6.18
CA LEU A 250 11.87 -7.16 -7.19
C LEU A 250 11.39 -7.55 -8.57
N ARG A 251 10.97 -6.54 -9.35
CA ARG A 251 10.59 -6.73 -10.75
C ARG A 251 11.54 -5.95 -11.65
N GLY A 252 12.29 -6.67 -12.48
CA GLY A 252 13.24 -6.13 -13.45
C GLY A 252 13.92 -7.25 -14.25
N SER A 253 14.41 -6.91 -15.43
CA SER A 253 14.98 -7.84 -16.43
C SER A 253 16.51 -8.02 -16.33
N ASN A 254 17.19 -7.19 -15.53
CA ASN A 254 18.66 -7.12 -15.48
C ASN A 254 19.29 -7.94 -14.36
N PHE A 255 18.53 -8.84 -13.75
CA PHE A 255 19.00 -9.68 -12.66
C PHE A 255 19.24 -11.11 -13.13
N THR A 256 20.27 -11.74 -12.56
CA THR A 256 20.72 -13.09 -12.93
C THR A 256 20.80 -14.02 -11.72
N ASP A 257 21.36 -15.22 -11.92
CA ASP A 257 21.71 -16.14 -10.84
C ASP A 257 22.61 -15.50 -9.77
N GLU A 258 23.43 -14.52 -10.13
CA GLU A 258 24.27 -13.78 -9.17
C GLU A 258 23.40 -12.94 -8.23
N GLY A 259 22.33 -12.33 -8.71
CA GLY A 259 21.35 -11.62 -7.88
C GLY A 259 20.67 -12.57 -6.90
N ALA A 260 20.28 -13.76 -7.35
CA ALA A 260 19.73 -14.81 -6.49
C ALA A 260 20.74 -15.26 -5.42
N ARG A 261 22.03 -15.35 -5.77
CA ARG A 261 23.11 -15.61 -4.81
C ARG A 261 23.21 -14.53 -3.74
N GLN A 262 23.12 -13.25 -4.09
CA GLN A 262 23.14 -12.17 -3.11
C GLN A 262 21.90 -12.17 -2.21
N ILE A 263 20.70 -12.36 -2.78
CA ILE A 263 19.44 -12.46 -2.01
C ILE A 263 19.48 -13.63 -1.03
N SER A 264 20.14 -14.75 -1.37
CA SER A 264 20.27 -15.90 -0.47
C SER A 264 20.99 -15.61 0.85
N LYS A 265 21.69 -14.47 0.96
CA LYS A 265 22.37 -14.01 2.17
C LYS A 265 21.46 -13.21 3.12
N VAL A 266 20.27 -12.81 2.67
CA VAL A 266 19.31 -12.07 3.50
C VAL A 266 18.70 -13.02 4.54
N LYS A 267 18.98 -12.73 5.82
CA LYS A 267 18.53 -13.56 6.94
C LYS A 267 17.05 -13.34 7.22
N GLY A 268 16.30 -14.42 7.42
CA GLY A 268 14.89 -14.35 7.82
C GLY A 268 13.92 -14.03 6.69
N LEU A 269 14.35 -14.10 5.42
CA LEU A 269 13.48 -13.87 4.28
C LEU A 269 12.40 -14.96 4.19
N LYS A 270 11.13 -14.54 4.14
CA LYS A 270 9.95 -15.40 4.10
C LYS A 270 9.21 -15.33 2.77
N GLN A 271 9.18 -14.15 2.16
CA GLN A 271 8.46 -13.92 0.90
C GLN A 271 9.42 -13.32 -0.12
N LEU A 272 9.51 -13.95 -1.28
CA LEU A 272 10.36 -13.50 -2.36
C LEU A 272 9.59 -13.50 -3.68
N SER A 273 9.58 -12.36 -4.37
CA SER A 273 9.04 -12.22 -5.70
C SER A 273 10.13 -11.69 -6.64
N LEU A 274 10.45 -12.49 -7.66
CA LEU A 274 11.46 -12.25 -8.69
C LEU A 274 10.82 -12.18 -10.08
N ILE A 275 9.64 -11.56 -10.17
CA ILE A 275 8.86 -11.49 -11.40
C ILE A 275 9.70 -10.82 -12.51
N GLY A 276 9.76 -11.44 -13.68
CA GLY A 276 10.46 -10.88 -14.84
C GLY A 276 11.98 -11.05 -14.82
N TRP A 277 12.52 -11.88 -13.93
CA TRP A 277 13.93 -12.25 -13.95
C TRP A 277 14.20 -13.29 -15.05
N GLU A 278 14.17 -12.84 -16.31
CA GLU A 278 14.28 -13.71 -17.49
C GLU A 278 15.63 -14.43 -17.60
N GLN A 279 16.68 -13.91 -16.95
CA GLN A 279 18.03 -14.48 -16.93
C GLN A 279 18.28 -15.41 -15.72
N LEU A 280 17.26 -15.66 -14.90
CA LEU A 280 17.35 -16.59 -13.77
C LEU A 280 17.24 -18.03 -14.27
N THR A 281 18.23 -18.85 -13.95
CA THR A 281 18.31 -20.27 -14.35
C THR A 281 18.15 -21.21 -13.15
N ASP A 282 18.20 -22.51 -13.41
CA ASP A 282 18.21 -23.54 -12.37
C ASP A 282 19.35 -23.37 -11.34
N LYS A 283 20.47 -22.73 -11.71
CA LYS A 283 21.55 -22.38 -10.78
C LYS A 283 21.09 -21.33 -9.76
N GLY A 284 20.29 -20.36 -10.19
CA GLY A 284 19.64 -19.39 -9.32
C GLY A 284 18.75 -20.08 -8.27
N LEU A 285 17.95 -21.08 -8.69
CA LEU A 285 17.13 -21.86 -7.75
C LEU A 285 17.95 -22.66 -6.74
N TYR A 286 19.14 -23.14 -7.11
CA TYR A 286 20.06 -23.73 -6.14
C TYR A 286 20.43 -22.74 -5.02
N TYR A 287 20.71 -21.47 -5.34
CA TYR A 287 20.95 -20.45 -4.31
C TYR A 287 19.70 -20.15 -3.49
N LEU A 288 18.54 -19.96 -4.12
CA LEU A 288 17.28 -19.72 -3.41
C LEU A 288 16.89 -20.89 -2.49
N SER A 289 17.25 -22.13 -2.84
CA SER A 289 17.02 -23.31 -1.99
C SER A 289 17.75 -23.28 -0.64
N LYS A 290 18.71 -22.36 -0.45
CA LYS A 290 19.42 -22.14 0.81
C LYS A 290 18.62 -21.28 1.81
N ILE A 291 17.59 -20.56 1.35
CA ILE A 291 16.75 -19.70 2.17
C ILE A 291 15.68 -20.54 2.88
N LYS A 292 16.08 -21.25 3.95
CA LYS A 292 15.22 -22.23 4.63
C LYS A 292 13.94 -21.66 5.25
N SER A 293 13.89 -20.36 5.47
CA SER A 293 12.74 -19.63 6.00
C SER A 293 11.70 -19.26 4.92
N LEU A 294 11.95 -19.56 3.64
CA LEU A 294 11.09 -19.10 2.54
C LEU A 294 9.74 -19.83 2.53
N GLU A 295 8.67 -19.07 2.71
CA GLU A 295 7.28 -19.51 2.77
C GLU A 295 6.55 -19.26 1.44
N SER A 296 6.93 -18.21 0.70
CA SER A 296 6.33 -17.86 -0.60
C SER A 296 7.40 -17.47 -1.62
N LEU A 297 7.31 -18.03 -2.82
CA LEU A 297 8.21 -17.73 -3.94
C LEU A 297 7.41 -17.46 -5.23
N ASP A 298 7.65 -16.31 -5.85
CA ASP A 298 7.04 -15.93 -7.13
C ASP A 298 8.13 -15.77 -8.19
N LEU A 299 8.10 -16.63 -9.21
CA LEU A 299 9.08 -16.69 -10.31
C LEU A 299 8.41 -16.44 -11.66
N ARG A 300 7.25 -15.76 -11.69
CA ARG A 300 6.56 -15.53 -12.96
C ARG A 300 7.49 -14.85 -13.98
N TYR A 301 7.44 -15.30 -15.23
CA TYR A 301 8.30 -14.84 -16.32
C TYR A 301 9.79 -15.18 -16.16
N ALA A 302 10.17 -16.13 -15.30
CA ALA A 302 11.51 -16.72 -15.27
C ALA A 302 11.59 -17.87 -16.28
N SER A 303 11.68 -17.54 -17.57
CA SER A 303 11.55 -18.49 -18.68
C SER A 303 12.65 -19.57 -18.70
N GLN A 304 13.82 -19.34 -18.11
CA GLN A 304 14.93 -20.29 -18.10
C GLN A 304 14.89 -21.32 -16.95
N ILE A 305 13.81 -21.33 -16.15
CA ILE A 305 13.61 -22.32 -15.10
C ILE A 305 12.99 -23.60 -15.68
N THR A 306 13.59 -24.74 -15.35
CA THR A 306 13.13 -26.07 -15.80
C THR A 306 12.69 -26.95 -14.63
N ASP A 307 12.18 -28.14 -14.96
CA ASP A 307 11.86 -29.17 -13.97
C ASP A 307 13.05 -29.54 -13.07
N SER A 308 14.28 -29.44 -13.57
CA SER A 308 15.51 -29.74 -12.81
C SER A 308 15.76 -28.72 -11.71
N GLY A 309 15.52 -27.44 -11.98
CA GLY A 309 15.63 -26.37 -10.98
C GLY A 309 14.59 -26.52 -9.88
N LEU A 310 13.37 -26.95 -10.21
CA LEU A 310 12.31 -27.18 -9.23
C LEU A 310 12.64 -28.27 -8.20
N GLU A 311 13.41 -29.29 -8.56
CA GLU A 311 13.86 -30.30 -7.60
C GLU A 311 14.68 -29.69 -6.45
N GLN A 312 15.40 -28.59 -6.69
CA GLN A 312 16.16 -27.88 -5.65
C GLN A 312 15.23 -27.29 -4.57
N LEU A 313 14.02 -26.88 -4.95
CA LEU A 313 13.06 -26.25 -4.04
C LEU A 313 12.47 -27.24 -3.02
N ARG A 314 12.62 -28.55 -3.20
CA ARG A 314 12.23 -29.58 -2.21
C ARG A 314 12.98 -29.47 -0.88
N ARG A 315 14.08 -28.72 -0.88
CA ARG A 315 14.86 -28.40 0.31
C ARG A 315 14.23 -27.29 1.17
N LEU A 316 13.20 -26.61 0.67
CA LEU A 316 12.45 -25.56 1.37
C LEU A 316 11.22 -26.18 2.04
N LYS A 317 11.40 -26.66 3.28
CA LYS A 317 10.36 -27.44 3.99
C LYS A 317 9.15 -26.63 4.44
N VAL A 318 9.27 -25.31 4.46
CA VAL A 318 8.21 -24.39 4.89
C VAL A 318 7.59 -23.63 3.72
N LEU A 319 8.00 -23.92 2.48
CA LEU A 319 7.44 -23.29 1.29
C LEU A 319 5.97 -23.74 1.11
N ARG A 320 5.07 -22.77 0.99
CA ARG A 320 3.62 -22.99 0.88
C ARG A 320 3.07 -22.51 -0.45
N ASP A 321 3.61 -21.43 -0.99
CA ASP A 321 3.10 -20.79 -2.20
C ASP A 321 4.21 -20.64 -3.24
N LEU A 322 3.97 -21.17 -4.44
CA LEU A 322 4.89 -21.09 -5.58
C LEU A 322 4.15 -20.63 -6.84
N GLN A 323 4.56 -19.51 -7.44
CA GLN A 323 4.04 -19.02 -8.72
C GLN A 323 5.05 -19.27 -9.85
N LEU A 324 4.61 -19.92 -10.94
CA LEU A 324 5.46 -20.32 -12.07
C LEU A 324 4.86 -19.97 -13.44
N ALA A 325 3.94 -19.00 -13.52
CA ALA A 325 3.41 -18.59 -14.82
C ALA A 325 4.55 -18.13 -15.75
N GLU A 326 4.49 -18.50 -17.03
CA GLU A 326 5.52 -18.16 -18.02
C GLU A 326 6.94 -18.69 -17.67
N CYS A 327 7.02 -19.88 -17.07
CA CYS A 327 8.27 -20.64 -16.88
C CYS A 327 8.27 -21.88 -17.81
N SER A 328 9.45 -22.40 -18.18
CA SER A 328 9.60 -23.64 -18.98
C SER A 328 9.40 -24.94 -18.17
N VAL A 329 8.55 -24.90 -17.15
CA VAL A 329 8.26 -26.02 -16.25
C VAL A 329 7.11 -26.87 -16.80
N THR A 330 7.28 -28.19 -16.84
CA THR A 330 6.25 -29.13 -17.29
C THR A 330 5.27 -29.51 -16.19
N SER A 331 4.14 -30.12 -16.56
CA SER A 331 3.20 -30.70 -15.60
C SER A 331 3.84 -31.77 -14.69
N LYS A 332 4.83 -32.51 -15.22
CA LYS A 332 5.56 -33.53 -14.46
C LYS A 332 6.42 -32.89 -13.36
N GLY A 333 7.16 -31.82 -13.67
CA GLY A 333 7.94 -31.08 -12.69
C GLY A 333 7.08 -30.53 -11.56
N ARG A 334 5.93 -29.92 -11.90
CA ARG A 334 4.98 -29.38 -10.91
C ARG A 334 4.43 -30.45 -9.98
N ALA A 335 4.02 -31.60 -10.53
CA ALA A 335 3.45 -32.69 -9.75
C ALA A 335 4.40 -33.22 -8.66
N ARG A 336 5.72 -33.13 -8.87
CA ARG A 336 6.72 -33.54 -7.88
C ARG A 336 6.81 -32.60 -6.68
N LEU A 337 6.56 -31.31 -6.87
CA LEU A 337 6.54 -30.32 -5.79
C LEU A 337 5.20 -30.30 -5.03
N SER A 338 4.07 -30.46 -5.72
CA SER A 338 2.75 -30.51 -5.08
C SER A 338 2.62 -31.63 -4.05
N LYS A 339 3.33 -32.76 -4.25
CA LYS A 339 3.41 -33.86 -3.27
C LYS A 339 4.01 -33.45 -1.91
N ASN A 340 4.71 -32.32 -1.82
CA ASN A 340 5.26 -31.81 -0.56
C ASN A 340 4.36 -30.77 0.11
N GLY A 341 3.09 -30.63 -0.30
CA GLY A 341 2.14 -29.67 0.29
C GLY A 341 2.29 -28.23 -0.22
N VAL A 342 3.11 -28.00 -1.25
CA VAL A 342 3.30 -26.68 -1.86
C VAL A 342 2.15 -26.39 -2.84
N ARG A 343 1.48 -25.24 -2.69
CA ARG A 343 0.51 -24.73 -3.65
C ARG A 343 1.23 -24.13 -4.85
N VAL A 344 1.29 -24.88 -5.94
CA VAL A 344 1.85 -24.42 -7.21
C VAL A 344 0.73 -23.80 -8.06
N LYS A 345 0.84 -22.51 -8.37
CA LYS A 345 -0.06 -21.83 -9.31
C LYS A 345 0.64 -21.58 -10.64
N VAL A 346 -0.08 -21.89 -11.71
CA VAL A 346 0.28 -21.61 -13.10
C VAL A 346 -0.84 -20.77 -13.69
N GLY A 347 -0.47 -19.81 -14.54
CA GLY A 347 -1.41 -18.98 -15.27
C GLY A 347 -2.13 -19.77 -16.36
#